data_AF-W1Y754-F1
#
_entry.id   AF-W1Y754-F1
#
_cell.length_a   1.000
_cell.length_b   1.000
_cell.length_c   1.000
_cell.angle_alpha   90.00
_cell.angle_beta   90.00
_cell.angle_gamma   90.00
#
_symmetry.space_group_name_H-M   'P 1'
#
loop_
_entity.id
_entity.type
_entity.pdbx_description
1 polymer ?
#
loop_
_entity_poly.entity_id
_entity_poly.type
_entity_poly.pdbx_seq_one_letter_code
_entity_poly.pdbx_strand_id
1 'polypeptide(L)'
;RWGASDVHFVRPVHTVTLLLGDKVIPATILGIQSDRVIRGHRFMGEPEFTIDNADQYPEILRERGKVIADYAERKAKIKADAE
;
A
#
# COMPACT_ATOMS: atom_id res chain seq x y z
N ARG A 1 -7.73 29.06 -0.45
CA ARG A 1 -8.93 28.43 0.16
C ARG A 1 -8.69 26.93 0.11
N TRP A 2 -8.16 26.36 1.20
CA TRP A 2 -7.85 24.93 1.30
C TRP A 2 -9.16 24.16 1.55
N GLY A 3 -9.31 23.03 0.86
CA GLY A 3 -10.58 22.34 0.61
C GLY A 3 -11.40 21.98 1.85
N ALA A 4 -12.70 22.11 1.69
CA ALA A 4 -13.74 21.69 2.63
C ALA A 4 -13.87 20.17 2.65
N SER A 5 -12.86 19.48 3.19
CA SER A 5 -12.91 18.04 3.44
C SER A 5 -12.42 17.80 4.85
N ASP A 6 -13.24 17.16 5.68
CA ASP A 6 -12.93 16.80 7.09
C ASP A 6 -11.81 15.75 7.21
N VAL A 7 -11.21 15.34 6.09
CA VAL A 7 -10.17 14.33 6.08
C VAL A 7 -8.79 14.96 6.25
N HIS A 8 -8.20 14.66 7.41
CA HIS A 8 -6.88 15.11 7.82
C HIS A 8 -5.79 14.20 7.23
N PHE A 9 -5.56 14.29 5.92
CA PHE A 9 -4.40 13.66 5.28
C PHE A 9 -3.55 14.72 4.58
N VAL A 10 -2.37 15.01 5.14
CA VAL A 10 -1.54 16.18 4.79
C VAL A 10 -0.84 16.06 3.42
N ARG A 11 -0.88 14.88 2.79
CA ARG A 11 -0.24 14.61 1.50
C ARG A 11 -1.27 14.14 0.49
N PRO A 12 -1.13 14.45 -0.81
CA PRO A 12 -1.99 13.86 -1.83
C PRO A 12 -1.90 12.33 -1.79
N VAL A 13 -3.03 11.65 -1.73
CA VAL A 13 -3.10 10.20 -1.96
C VAL A 13 -3.07 9.97 -3.47
N HIS A 14 -2.23 9.03 -3.91
CA HIS A 14 -2.09 8.70 -5.32
C HIS A 14 -2.89 7.47 -5.73
N THR A 15 -3.00 6.49 -4.84
CA THR A 15 -3.68 5.22 -5.10
C THR A 15 -4.46 4.74 -3.88
N VAL A 16 -5.54 4.01 -4.12
CA VAL A 16 -6.34 3.33 -3.10
C VAL A 16 -6.53 1.89 -3.57
N THR A 17 -6.03 0.93 -2.81
CA THR A 17 -6.19 -0.49 -3.13
C THR A 17 -7.24 -1.10 -2.23
N LEU A 18 -8.35 -1.61 -2.80
CA LEU A 18 -9.44 -2.17 -2.02
C LEU A 18 -9.96 -3.46 -2.67
N LEU A 19 -9.61 -4.60 -2.07
CA LEU A 19 -9.92 -5.94 -2.57
C LEU A 19 -10.62 -6.77 -1.49
N LEU A 20 -11.57 -7.61 -1.92
CA LEU A 20 -12.09 -8.74 -1.15
C LEU A 20 -11.81 -10.02 -1.93
N GLY A 21 -10.81 -10.78 -1.50
CA GLY A 21 -10.25 -11.86 -2.30
C GLY A 21 -9.69 -11.28 -3.61
N ASP A 22 -10.23 -11.72 -4.74
CA ASP A 22 -9.86 -11.29 -6.09
C ASP A 22 -10.70 -10.14 -6.66
N LYS A 23 -11.67 -9.63 -5.89
CA LYS A 23 -12.64 -8.62 -6.36
C LYS A 23 -12.26 -7.24 -5.89
N VAL A 24 -12.13 -6.30 -6.84
CA VAL A 24 -12.05 -4.86 -6.53
C VAL A 24 -13.40 -4.41 -6.00
N ILE A 25 -13.41 -3.77 -4.84
CA ILE A 25 -14.61 -3.17 -4.26
C ILE A 25 -14.67 -1.70 -4.70
N PRO A 26 -15.63 -1.30 -5.55
CA PRO A 26 -15.70 0.07 -6.04
C PRO A 26 -15.97 1.06 -4.90
N ALA A 27 -15.04 1.97 -4.67
CA ALA A 27 -15.14 3.03 -3.69
C ALA A 27 -14.35 4.26 -4.15
N THR A 28 -14.79 5.44 -3.74
CA THR A 28 -14.01 6.68 -3.88
C THR A 28 -13.53 7.10 -2.50
N ILE A 29 -12.23 7.04 -2.28
CA ILE A 29 -11.59 7.44 -1.02
C ILE A 29 -10.66 8.60 -1.32
N LEU A 30 -10.88 9.74 -0.68
CA LEU A 30 -10.08 10.96 -0.87
C LEU A 30 -10.01 11.45 -2.33
N GLY A 31 -11.10 11.23 -3.09
CA GLY A 31 -11.18 11.58 -4.50
C GLY A 31 -10.47 10.60 -5.44
N ILE A 32 -9.92 9.50 -4.93
CA ILE A 32 -9.26 8.44 -5.70
C ILE A 32 -10.18 7.23 -5.79
N GLN A 33 -10.33 6.69 -7.00
CA GLN A 33 -11.05 5.43 -7.21
C GLN A 33 -10.21 4.26 -6.70
N SER A 34 -10.85 3.33 -6.01
CA SER A 34 -10.26 2.05 -5.62
C SER A 34 -9.86 1.22 -6.84
N ASP A 35 -8.70 0.59 -6.80
CA ASP A 35 -8.23 -0.35 -7.81
C ASP A 35 -7.39 -1.48 -7.17
N ARG A 36 -6.74 -2.32 -7.97
CA ARG A 36 -5.78 -3.34 -7.55
C ARG A 36 -4.31 -2.87 -7.60
N VAL A 37 -4.11 -1.60 -7.92
CA VAL A 37 -2.79 -0.99 -8.10
C VAL A 37 -2.17 -0.64 -6.74
N ILE A 38 -0.96 -1.14 -6.48
CA ILE A 38 -0.12 -0.80 -5.34
C ILE A 38 1.21 -0.21 -5.79
N ARG A 39 1.91 0.45 -4.86
CA ARG A 39 3.18 1.12 -5.12
C ARG A 39 4.25 0.64 -4.15
N GLY A 40 5.45 0.38 -4.67
CA GLY A 40 6.61 -0.02 -3.89
C GLY A 40 7.39 1.14 -3.30
N HIS A 41 8.51 0.82 -2.66
CA HIS A 41 9.47 1.78 -2.15
C HIS A 41 10.05 2.61 -3.30
N ARG A 42 10.01 3.94 -3.16
CA ARG A 42 10.34 4.94 -4.20
C ARG A 42 11.66 4.70 -4.95
N PHE A 43 12.65 4.12 -4.29
CA PHE A 43 14.00 3.95 -4.86
C PHE A 43 14.40 2.49 -5.08
N MET A 44 13.81 1.57 -4.32
CA MET A 44 14.29 0.18 -4.25
C MET A 44 13.31 -0.81 -4.85
N GLY A 45 12.01 -0.47 -4.83
CA GLY A 45 10.96 -1.32 -5.34
C GLY A 45 10.45 -0.84 -6.69
N GLU A 46 9.59 -1.67 -7.28
CA GLU A 46 8.84 -1.30 -8.46
C GLU A 46 7.93 -0.09 -8.18
N PRO A 47 7.88 0.90 -9.10
CA PRO A 47 7.12 2.13 -8.86
C PRO A 47 5.62 1.88 -8.74
N GLU A 48 5.10 0.88 -9.47
CA GLU A 48 3.67 0.56 -9.52
C GLU A 48 3.46 -0.86 -10.03
N PHE A 49 2.54 -1.62 -9.41
CA PHE A 49 2.19 -2.97 -9.82
C PHE A 49 0.80 -3.38 -9.30
N THR A 50 0.23 -4.41 -9.91
CA THR A 50 -1.10 -4.93 -9.54
C THR A 50 -0.98 -6.21 -8.73
N ILE A 51 -1.98 -6.47 -7.90
CA ILE A 51 -2.21 -7.76 -7.24
C ILE A 51 -3.53 -8.35 -7.71
N ASP A 52 -3.59 -9.67 -7.84
CA ASP A 52 -4.79 -10.37 -8.31
C ASP A 52 -5.69 -10.80 -7.16
N ASN A 53 -5.12 -11.03 -5.98
CA ASN A 53 -5.85 -11.36 -4.77
C ASN A 53 -5.28 -10.61 -3.56
N ALA A 54 -6.14 -10.20 -2.63
CA ALA A 54 -5.78 -9.50 -1.40
C ALA A 54 -4.72 -10.26 -0.57
N ASP A 55 -4.76 -11.59 -0.55
CA ASP A 55 -3.82 -12.43 0.22
C ASP A 55 -2.37 -12.32 -0.29
N GLN A 56 -2.18 -11.87 -1.53
CA GLN A 56 -0.85 -11.67 -2.11
C GLN A 56 -0.17 -10.40 -1.60
N TYR A 57 -0.90 -9.51 -0.92
CA TYR A 57 -0.42 -8.18 -0.54
C TYR A 57 0.91 -8.19 0.23
N PRO A 58 1.08 -8.98 1.31
CA PRO A 58 2.33 -8.93 2.08
C PRO A 58 3.53 -9.39 1.26
N GLU A 59 3.38 -10.50 0.54
CA GLU A 59 4.50 -11.14 -0.15
C GLU A 59 4.94 -10.36 -1.39
N ILE A 60 3.99 -9.93 -2.23
CA ILE A 60 4.31 -9.12 -3.42
C ILE A 60 4.94 -7.78 -3.00
N LEU A 61 4.44 -7.16 -1.93
CA LEU A 61 5.00 -5.90 -1.42
C LEU A 61 6.43 -6.08 -0.89
N ARG A 62 6.73 -7.21 -0.24
CA ARG A 62 8.08 -7.57 0.21
C ARG A 62 9.03 -7.76 -0.96
N GLU A 63 8.63 -8.55 -1.96
CA GLU A 63 9.49 -8.97 -3.07
C GLU A 63 9.74 -7.87 -4.09
N ARG A 64 8.64 -7.30 -4.61
CA ARG A 64 8.63 -6.31 -5.69
C ARG A 64 8.63 -4.89 -5.14
N GLY A 65 7.89 -4.66 -4.06
CA GLY A 65 7.81 -3.36 -3.42
C GLY A 65 8.99 -3.02 -2.51
N LYS A 66 9.80 -4.00 -2.08
CA LYS A 66 10.83 -3.82 -1.04
C LYS A 66 10.28 -3.19 0.26
N VAL A 67 9.05 -3.52 0.62
CA VAL A 67 8.41 -3.06 1.86
C VAL A 67 7.84 -4.25 2.61
N ILE A 68 8.21 -4.40 3.88
CA ILE A 68 7.63 -5.40 4.78
C ILE A 68 6.34 -4.82 5.34
N ALA A 69 5.20 -5.37 4.91
CA ALA A 69 3.88 -4.93 5.34
C ALA A 69 3.58 -5.30 6.80
N ASP A 70 4.05 -6.47 7.25
CA ASP A 70 3.81 -6.96 8.60
C ASP A 70 4.67 -6.22 9.63
N TYR A 71 4.03 -5.69 10.66
CA TYR A 71 4.70 -4.92 11.71
C TYR A 71 5.65 -5.78 12.56
N ALA A 72 5.20 -6.98 12.94
CA ALA A 72 5.95 -7.86 13.84
C ALA A 72 7.20 -8.42 13.13
N GLU A 73 7.05 -8.85 11.88
CA GLU A 73 8.14 -9.28 11.01
C GLU A 73 9.18 -8.16 10.84
N ARG A 74 8.72 -6.95 10.48
CA ARG A 74 9.61 -5.79 10.31
C ARG A 74 10.38 -5.47 11.59
N LYS A 75 9.71 -5.51 12.75
CA LYS A 75 10.34 -5.25 14.06
C LYS A 75 11.39 -6.32 14.39
N ALA A 76 11.09 -7.59 14.16
CA ALA A 76 12.01 -8.69 14.40
C ALA A 76 13.27 -8.57 13.53
N LYS A 77 13.11 -8.25 12.24
CA LYS A 77 14.25 -8.03 11.34
C LYS A 77 15.15 -6.89 11.80
N ILE A 78 14.57 -5.73 12.15
CA ILE A 78 15.35 -4.57 12.63
C ILE A 78 16.15 -4.92 13.89
N LYS A 79 15.55 -5.71 14.80
CA LYS A 79 16.25 -6.15 16.01
C LYS A 79 17.43 -7.06 15.66
N ALA A 80 17.22 -8.05 14.79
CA ALA A 80 18.26 -9.00 14.39
C ALA A 80 19.42 -8.34 13.62
N ASP A 81 19.14 -7.33 12.79
CA ASP A 81 20.17 -6.61 12.04
C ASP A 81 21.00 -5.64 12.91
N ALA A 82 20.54 -5.34 14.14
CA ALA A 82 21.20 -4.41 15.07
C ALA A 82 22.05 -5.12 16.14
N GLU A 83 21.94 -6.45 16.25
CA GLU A 83 22.77 -7.32 17.09
C GLU A 83 24.03 -7.79 16.33
#